data_AF-A0A831KKB7-F1
#
_entry.id   AF-A0A831KKB7-F1
#
_cell.length_a   1.000
_cell.length_b   1.000
_cell.length_c   1.000
_cell.angle_alpha   90.00
_cell.angle_beta   90.00
_cell.angle_gamma   90.00
#
_symmetry.space_group_name_H-M   'P 1'
#
loop_
_entity.id
_entity.type
_entity.pdbx_description
1 polymer ?
#
loop_
_entity_poly.entity_id
_entity_poly.type
_entity_poly.pdbx_seq_one_letter_code
_entity_poly.pdbx_strand_id
1 'polypeptide(L)'
;MLFRTHVVFGLVVWLVLSFFIKMPVFVLGFVLLGSVFVDIDSCSSKIGKRFWFLAWFLRHRGVLHSLVACIVLSLVVGVLNLWMGFGFFIGYVSHLVLDCFTRRGIGLFWPFDFRVRGFVRSGSWVEDVIFVLILILIGLYFVGRTLAY
;
A
#
# COMPACT_ATOMS: atom_id res chain seq x y z
N MET A 1 -6.72 5.41 -1.95
CA MET A 1 -6.75 5.78 -3.38
C MET A 1 -7.41 4.61 -4.12
N LEU A 2 -7.39 4.53 -5.45
CA LEU A 2 -7.80 3.33 -6.16
C LEU A 2 -6.77 2.22 -5.97
N PHE A 3 -7.26 0.97 -6.01
CA PHE A 3 -6.46 -0.25 -5.90
C PHE A 3 -5.22 -0.24 -6.81
N ARG A 4 -5.39 0.14 -8.09
CA ARG A 4 -4.31 0.18 -9.07
C ARG A 4 -3.15 1.09 -8.65
N THR A 5 -3.46 2.21 -8.00
CA THR A 5 -2.50 3.21 -7.56
C THR A 5 -1.65 2.66 -6.42
N HIS A 6 -2.27 1.92 -5.49
CA HIS A 6 -1.56 1.27 -4.39
C HIS A 6 -0.59 0.19 -4.86
N VAL A 7 -1.02 -0.67 -5.78
CA VAL A 7 -0.17 -1.75 -6.34
C VAL A 7 1.05 -1.16 -7.06
N VAL A 8 0.82 -0.18 -7.94
CA VAL A 8 1.91 0.43 -8.74
C VAL A 8 2.85 1.25 -7.87
N PHE A 9 2.36 1.96 -6.85
CA PHE A 9 3.21 2.66 -5.90
C PHE A 9 4.02 1.68 -5.03
N GLY A 10 3.42 0.59 -4.56
CA GLY A 10 4.14 -0.45 -3.82
C GLY A 10 5.27 -1.07 -4.63
N LEU A 11 5.05 -1.30 -5.93
CA LEU A 11 6.11 -1.74 -6.85
C LEU A 11 7.26 -0.74 -6.94
N VAL A 12 6.97 0.56 -7.04
CA VAL A 12 8.01 1.60 -7.06
C VAL A 12 8.78 1.65 -5.74
N VAL A 13 8.09 1.56 -4.60
CA VAL A 13 8.77 1.53 -3.30
C VAL A 13 9.72 0.33 -3.22
N TRP A 14 9.30 -0.85 -3.66
CA TRP A 14 10.17 -2.03 -3.70
C TRP A 14 11.37 -1.82 -4.64
N LEU A 15 11.14 -1.28 -5.84
CA LEU A 15 12.22 -0.98 -6.79
C LEU A 15 13.25 -0.02 -6.20
N VAL A 16 12.80 1.09 -5.62
CA VAL A 16 13.68 2.08 -4.97
C VAL A 16 14.47 1.44 -3.84
N LEU A 17 13.82 0.67 -2.96
CA LEU A 17 14.51 0.01 -1.86
C LEU A 17 15.52 -1.05 -2.32
N SER A 18 15.26 -1.73 -3.43
CA SER A 18 16.15 -2.76 -3.98
C SER A 18 17.51 -2.21 -4.43
N PHE A 19 17.64 -0.90 -4.65
CA PHE A 19 18.91 -0.24 -4.90
C PHE A 19 19.78 -0.11 -3.63
N PHE A 20 19.15 0.09 -2.48
CA PHE A 20 19.86 0.33 -1.22
C PHE A 20 20.02 -0.94 -0.39
N ILE A 21 19.09 -1.89 -0.54
CA ILE A 21 18.99 -3.09 0.27
C ILE A 21 18.94 -4.31 -0.65
N LYS A 22 19.85 -5.26 -0.44
CA LYS A 22 19.78 -6.57 -1.10
C LYS A 22 18.65 -7.38 -0.48
N MET A 23 17.57 -7.54 -1.24
CA MET A 23 16.35 -8.23 -0.79
C MET A 23 16.10 -9.45 -1.68
N PRO A 24 15.66 -10.59 -1.11
CA PRO A 24 15.18 -11.71 -1.92
C PRO A 24 14.02 -11.30 -2.84
N VAL A 25 13.94 -11.87 -4.04
CA VAL A 25 12.91 -11.49 -5.03
C VAL A 25 11.50 -11.74 -4.52
N PHE A 26 11.29 -12.78 -3.69
CA PHE A 26 9.98 -13.10 -3.13
C PHE A 26 9.40 -11.98 -2.25
N VAL A 27 10.23 -11.04 -1.77
CA VAL A 27 9.78 -9.93 -0.94
C VAL A 27 8.82 -9.02 -1.70
N LEU A 28 8.98 -8.88 -3.02
CA LEU A 28 8.03 -8.15 -3.86
C LEU A 28 6.61 -8.68 -3.69
N GLY A 29 6.45 -10.01 -3.65
CA GLY A 29 5.14 -10.64 -3.45
C GLY A 29 4.46 -10.15 -2.18
N PHE A 30 5.22 -10.05 -1.07
CA PHE A 30 4.72 -9.57 0.21
C PHE A 30 4.49 -8.05 0.25
N VAL A 31 5.27 -7.25 -0.48
CA VAL A 31 5.00 -5.82 -0.67
C VAL A 31 3.65 -5.61 -1.36
N LEU A 32 3.41 -6.34 -2.45
CA LEU A 32 2.13 -6.26 -3.16
C LEU A 32 0.99 -6.76 -2.27
N LEU A 33 1.19 -7.86 -1.54
CA LEU A 33 0.21 -8.40 -0.60
C LEU A 33 -0.16 -7.37 0.48
N GLY A 34 0.84 -6.78 1.16
CA GLY A 34 0.62 -5.77 2.19
C GLY A 34 -0.05 -4.51 1.65
N SER A 35 0.29 -4.07 0.44
CA SER A 35 -0.32 -2.89 -0.19
C SER A 35 -1.82 -3.07 -0.49
N VAL A 36 -2.26 -4.31 -0.68
CA VAL A 36 -3.65 -4.67 -0.99
C VAL A 36 -4.43 -5.05 0.26
N PHE A 37 -3.77 -5.70 1.22
CA PHE A 37 -4.40 -6.27 2.41
C PHE A 37 -5.19 -5.23 3.21
N VAL A 38 -4.68 -4.00 3.28
CA VAL A 38 -5.30 -2.90 4.04
C VAL A 38 -6.76 -2.64 3.62
N ASP A 39 -7.04 -2.76 2.31
CA ASP A 39 -8.35 -2.47 1.71
C ASP A 39 -9.30 -3.69 1.68
N ILE A 40 -8.97 -4.79 2.36
CA ILE A 40 -9.89 -5.94 2.50
C ILE A 40 -11.18 -5.53 3.23
N ASP A 41 -11.15 -4.46 4.03
CA ASP A 41 -12.31 -3.85 4.69
C ASP A 41 -13.25 -3.08 3.74
N SER A 42 -12.87 -2.88 2.47
CA SER A 42 -13.64 -2.08 1.51
C SER A 42 -14.78 -2.86 0.83
N CYS A 43 -16.05 -2.60 1.21
CA CYS A 43 -17.24 -3.21 0.55
C CYS A 43 -17.38 -2.92 -0.95
N SER A 44 -16.61 -1.98 -1.53
CA SER A 44 -16.71 -1.62 -2.95
C SER A 44 -15.90 -2.52 -3.89
N SER A 45 -14.97 -3.33 -3.37
CA SER A 45 -14.13 -4.21 -4.19
C SER A 45 -14.77 -5.61 -4.36
N LYS A 46 -14.43 -6.32 -5.46
CA LYS A 46 -14.89 -7.71 -5.67
C LYS A 46 -14.51 -8.63 -4.50
N ILE A 47 -13.39 -8.35 -3.85
CA ILE A 47 -12.87 -9.10 -2.69
C ILE A 47 -13.62 -8.71 -1.41
N GLY A 48 -13.81 -7.42 -1.13
CA GLY A 48 -14.56 -6.97 0.06
C GLY A 48 -16.04 -7.33 0.03
N LYS A 49 -16.66 -7.45 -1.16
CA LYS A 49 -18.01 -8.03 -1.29
C LYS A 49 -18.08 -9.50 -0.86
N ARG A 50 -16.99 -10.26 -1.02
CA ARG A 50 -16.91 -11.66 -0.57
C ARG A 50 -16.70 -11.78 0.94
N PHE A 51 -16.07 -10.79 1.56
CA PHE A 51 -15.81 -10.70 3.00
C PHE A 51 -16.63 -9.60 3.69
N TRP A 52 -17.91 -9.48 3.34
CA TRP A 52 -18.79 -8.40 3.81
C TRP A 52 -18.90 -8.31 5.34
N PHE A 53 -18.74 -9.43 6.06
CA PHE A 53 -18.79 -9.48 7.53
C PHE A 53 -17.58 -8.77 8.17
N LEU A 54 -16.38 -8.89 7.59
CA LEU A 54 -15.18 -8.18 8.08
C LEU A 54 -15.33 -6.67 7.90
N ALA A 55 -15.91 -6.25 6.77
CA ALA A 55 -16.16 -4.84 6.49
C ALA A 55 -17.17 -4.21 7.46
N TRP A 56 -18.15 -4.99 7.95
CA TRP A 56 -19.12 -4.53 8.95
C TRP A 56 -18.49 -4.32 10.33
N PHE A 57 -17.63 -5.24 10.78
CA PHE A 57 -16.95 -5.13 12.08
C PHE A 57 -15.80 -4.11 12.09
N LEU A 58 -15.02 -4.01 11.01
CA LEU A 58 -13.79 -3.22 11.02
C LEU A 58 -13.99 -1.74 10.67
N ARG A 59 -15.16 -1.37 10.11
CA ARG A 59 -15.49 -0.05 9.53
C ARG A 59 -14.41 0.42 8.56
N HIS A 60 -14.74 0.56 7.27
CA HIS A 60 -13.75 0.97 6.27
C HIS A 60 -12.98 2.24 6.70
N ARG A 61 -11.63 2.20 6.66
CA ARG A 61 -10.72 3.26 7.15
C ARG A 61 -10.73 3.45 8.67
N GLY A 62 -10.97 2.34 9.37
CA GLY A 62 -10.88 2.20 10.82
C GLY A 62 -9.58 1.51 11.22
N VAL A 63 -9.69 0.34 11.85
CA VAL A 63 -8.55 -0.35 12.48
C VAL A 63 -7.45 -0.72 11.48
N LEU A 64 -7.82 -1.22 10.29
CA LEU A 64 -6.82 -1.62 9.28
C LEU A 64 -6.02 -0.42 8.74
N HIS A 65 -6.56 0.79 8.74
CA HIS A 65 -5.82 1.97 8.28
C HIS A 65 -5.03 2.65 9.40
N SER A 66 -4.61 1.89 10.42
CA SER A 66 -3.79 2.34 11.55
C SER A 66 -2.36 1.82 11.49
N LEU A 67 -1.42 2.57 12.09
CA LEU A 67 -0.03 2.13 12.25
C LEU A 67 0.08 0.92 13.19
N VAL A 68 -0.81 0.81 14.17
CA VAL A 68 -0.83 -0.33 15.09
C VAL A 68 -1.14 -1.62 14.34
N ALA A 69 -2.19 -1.63 13.50
CA ALA A 69 -2.51 -2.78 12.67
C ALA A 69 -1.37 -3.13 11.70
N CYS A 70 -0.75 -2.12 11.09
CA CYS A 70 0.41 -2.29 10.23
C CYS A 70 1.55 -3.03 10.94
N ILE A 71 1.96 -2.57 12.13
CA ILE A 71 3.06 -3.17 12.89
C ILE A 71 2.69 -4.59 13.32
N VAL A 72 1.52 -4.78 13.94
CA VAL A 72 1.11 -6.09 14.48
C VAL A 72 1.02 -7.14 13.38
N LEU A 73 0.33 -6.84 12.28
CA LEU A 73 0.16 -7.80 11.18
C LEU A 73 1.49 -8.10 10.49
N SER A 74 2.36 -7.12 10.34
CA SER A 74 3.69 -7.32 9.76
C SER A 74 4.57 -8.19 10.65
N LEU A 75 4.50 -8.02 11.97
CA LEU A 75 5.20 -8.87 12.93
C LEU A 75 4.69 -10.31 12.87
N VAL A 76 3.37 -10.52 12.77
CA VAL A 76 2.77 -11.85 12.61
C VAL A 76 3.30 -12.56 11.36
N VAL A 77 3.35 -11.86 10.21
CA VAL A 77 3.98 -12.40 8.98
C VAL A 77 5.49 -12.63 9.19
N GLY A 78 6.15 -11.73 9.91
CA GLY A 78 7.57 -11.78 10.24
C GLY A 78 7.99 -13.00 11.07
N VAL A 79 7.08 -13.58 11.87
CA VAL A 79 7.32 -14.83 12.61
C VAL A 79 7.67 -15.98 11.66
N LEU A 80 7.06 -16.03 10.48
CA LEU A 80 7.38 -17.05 9.47
C LEU A 80 8.73 -16.78 8.81
N ASN A 81 8.99 -15.52 8.47
CA ASN A 81 10.24 -15.08 7.88
C ASN A 81 10.36 -13.56 7.94
N LEU A 82 11.49 -13.05 8.42
CA LEU A 82 11.71 -11.61 8.59
C LEU A 82 11.58 -10.82 7.28
N TRP A 83 12.03 -11.37 6.15
CA TRP A 83 11.90 -10.72 4.84
C TRP A 83 10.46 -10.67 4.34
N MET A 84 9.64 -11.68 4.68
CA MET A 84 8.21 -11.66 4.39
C MET A 84 7.50 -10.57 5.21
N GLY A 85 7.79 -10.50 6.52
CA GLY A 85 7.26 -9.46 7.40
C GLY A 85 7.68 -8.06 6.97
N PHE A 86 8.95 -7.88 6.59
CA PHE A 86 9.46 -6.61 6.08
C PHE A 86 8.79 -6.19 4.76
N GLY A 87 8.64 -7.13 3.81
CA GLY A 87 7.91 -6.85 2.57
C GLY A 87 6.47 -6.42 2.84
N PHE A 88 5.77 -7.18 3.69
CA PHE A 88 4.40 -6.88 4.08
C PHE A 88 4.29 -5.50 4.73
N PHE A 89 5.19 -5.17 5.66
CA PHE A 89 5.28 -3.88 6.32
C PHE A 89 5.43 -2.73 5.33
N ILE A 90 6.41 -2.81 4.42
CA ILE A 90 6.66 -1.77 3.43
C ILE A 90 5.44 -1.58 2.50
N GLY A 91 4.83 -2.67 2.06
CA GLY A 91 3.60 -2.64 1.28
C GLY A 91 2.47 -1.93 2.02
N TYR A 92 2.24 -2.29 3.27
CA TYR A 92 1.22 -1.71 4.13
C TYR A 92 1.45 -0.22 4.39
N VAL A 93 2.68 0.17 4.74
CA VAL A 93 3.05 1.58 4.94
C VAL A 93 2.83 2.38 3.66
N SER A 94 3.24 1.84 2.50
CA SER A 94 3.04 2.52 1.22
C SER A 94 1.55 2.80 0.95
N HIS A 95 0.67 1.87 1.34
CA HIS A 95 -0.78 2.05 1.28
C HIS A 95 -1.23 3.20 2.20
N LEU A 96 -0.86 3.16 3.48
CA LEU A 96 -1.25 4.19 4.45
C LEU A 96 -0.78 5.59 4.02
N VAL A 97 0.45 5.70 3.55
CA VAL A 97 1.03 6.95 3.05
C VAL A 97 0.20 7.52 1.90
N LEU A 98 -0.15 6.71 0.90
CA LEU A 98 -1.00 7.17 -0.20
C LEU A 98 -2.37 7.62 0.30
N ASP A 99 -2.93 6.92 1.27
CA ASP A 99 -4.25 7.22 1.79
C ASP A 99 -4.29 8.49 2.65
N CYS A 100 -3.18 8.86 3.29
CA CYS A 100 -2.98 10.16 3.93
C CYS A 100 -3.07 11.33 2.94
N PHE A 101 -2.71 11.14 1.66
CA PHE A 101 -2.84 12.19 0.64
C PHE A 101 -4.27 12.38 0.12
N THR A 102 -5.20 11.50 0.49
CA THR A 102 -6.59 11.60 0.06
C THR A 102 -7.38 12.63 0.87
N ARG A 103 -8.40 13.26 0.27
CA ARG A 103 -9.31 14.18 0.98
C ARG A 103 -10.05 13.55 2.16
N ARG A 104 -10.41 12.26 2.04
CA ARG A 104 -11.01 11.51 3.16
C ARG A 104 -9.98 11.23 4.26
N GLY A 105 -8.72 10.99 3.86
CA GLY A 105 -7.63 10.61 4.73
C GLY A 105 -7.88 9.34 5.52
N ILE A 106 -7.05 9.12 6.53
CA ILE A 106 -7.08 7.96 7.42
C ILE A 106 -6.74 8.35 8.86
N GLY A 107 -7.20 7.55 9.83
CA GLY A 107 -6.85 7.70 11.24
C GLY A 107 -5.64 6.84 11.59
N LEU A 108 -4.42 7.36 11.38
CA LEU A 108 -3.18 6.60 11.61
C LEU A 108 -3.04 6.08 13.04
N PHE A 109 -3.57 6.83 14.01
CA PHE A 109 -3.46 6.55 15.44
C PHE A 109 -4.78 6.05 16.03
N TRP A 110 -5.54 5.22 15.30
CA TRP A 110 -6.72 4.56 15.88
C TRP A 110 -6.36 3.92 17.25
N PRO A 111 -7.19 4.09 18.31
CA PRO A 111 -8.57 4.60 18.31
C PRO A 111 -8.71 6.12 18.49
N PHE A 112 -7.63 6.91 18.47
CA PHE A 112 -7.72 8.36 18.57
C PHE A 112 -8.36 8.98 17.31
N ASP A 113 -9.15 10.03 17.49
CA ASP A 113 -9.89 10.70 16.39
C ASP A 113 -9.01 11.56 15.45
N PHE A 114 -7.69 11.49 15.60
CA PHE A 114 -6.76 12.23 14.75
C PHE A 114 -6.65 11.60 13.36
N ARG A 115 -7.02 12.36 12.33
CA ARG A 115 -6.95 11.94 10.93
C ARG A 115 -5.96 12.78 10.13
N VAL A 116 -5.10 12.12 9.39
CA VAL A 116 -4.22 12.74 8.39
C VAL A 116 -4.93 12.74 7.05
N ARG A 117 -5.06 13.92 6.44
CA ARG A 117 -5.79 14.15 5.19
C ARG A 117 -4.95 15.02 4.26
N GLY A 118 -5.09 14.78 2.96
CA GLY A 118 -4.47 15.56 1.91
C GLY A 118 -5.52 16.16 0.97
N PHE A 119 -5.10 16.51 -0.23
CA PHE A 119 -5.92 17.24 -1.20
C PHE A 119 -6.42 16.37 -2.37
N VAL A 120 -5.89 15.15 -2.54
CA VAL A 120 -6.21 14.28 -3.69
C VAL A 120 -7.58 13.65 -3.52
N ARG A 121 -8.44 13.80 -4.52
CA ARG A 121 -9.74 13.11 -4.55
C ARG A 121 -9.55 11.74 -5.20
N SER A 122 -9.95 10.67 -4.50
CA SER A 122 -9.88 9.32 -5.06
C SER A 122 -10.71 9.21 -6.35
N GLY A 123 -10.15 8.61 -7.40
CA GLY A 123 -10.76 8.48 -8.72
C GLY A 123 -10.86 9.79 -9.50
N SER A 124 -10.10 10.82 -9.12
CA SER A 124 -10.01 12.05 -9.90
C SER A 124 -8.90 11.98 -10.95
N TRP A 125 -8.95 12.87 -11.94
CA TRP A 125 -7.91 13.01 -12.95
C TRP A 125 -6.52 13.26 -12.35
N VAL A 126 -6.42 13.90 -11.17
CA VAL A 126 -5.15 14.11 -10.46
C VAL A 126 -4.53 12.77 -10.05
N GLU A 127 -5.35 11.83 -9.59
CA GLU A 127 -4.88 10.47 -9.27
C GLU A 127 -4.42 9.74 -10.53
N ASP A 128 -5.12 9.91 -11.64
CA ASP A 128 -4.73 9.30 -12.91
C ASP A 128 -3.40 9.86 -13.43
N VAL A 129 -3.16 11.16 -13.27
CA VAL A 129 -1.87 11.79 -13.58
C VAL A 129 -0.77 11.21 -12.69
N ILE A 130 -0.99 11.10 -11.37
CA ILE A 130 -0.03 10.48 -10.45
C ILE A 130 0.28 9.04 -10.89
N PHE A 131 -0.75 8.25 -11.21
CA PHE A 131 -0.59 6.88 -11.68
C PHE A 131 0.25 6.79 -12.95
N VAL A 132 -0.03 7.62 -13.96
CA VAL A 132 0.74 7.66 -15.21
C VAL A 132 2.19 8.07 -14.98
N LEU A 133 2.45 9.08 -14.14
CA LEU A 133 3.81 9.50 -13.80
C LEU A 133 4.61 8.37 -13.15
N ILE A 134 3.99 7.62 -12.23
CA ILE A 134 4.65 6.47 -11.59
C ILE A 134 4.98 5.39 -12.63
N LEU A 135 4.09 5.11 -13.58
CA LEU A 135 4.37 4.16 -14.67
C LEU A 135 5.51 4.62 -15.58
N ILE A 136 5.57 5.92 -15.91
CA ILE A 136 6.66 6.48 -16.71
C ILE A 136 7.99 6.31 -15.97
N LEU A 137 8.04 6.60 -14.67
CA LEU A 137 9.25 6.40 -13.85
C LEU A 137 9.72 4.94 -13.85
N ILE A 138 8.79 3.98 -13.74
CA ILE A 138 9.11 2.55 -13.87
C ILE A 138 9.69 2.26 -15.26
N GLY A 139 9.05 2.74 -16.33
CA GLY A 139 9.50 2.53 -17.71
C GLY A 139 10.90 3.08 -17.94
N LEU A 140 11.16 4.32 -17.53
CA LEU A 140 12.47 4.97 -17.64
C LEU A 140 13.55 4.21 -16.87
N TYR A 141 13.23 3.68 -15.69
CA TYR A 141 14.16 2.86 -14.92
C TYR A 141 14.58 1.60 -15.71
N PHE A 142 13.64 0.88 -16.31
CA PHE A 142 13.97 -0.31 -17.10
C PHE A 142 14.76 0.02 -18.36
N VAL A 143 14.40 1.10 -19.07
CA VAL A 143 15.12 1.56 -20.26
C VAL A 143 16.57 1.93 -19.92
N GLY A 144 16.77 2.69 -18.84
CA GLY A 144 18.11 3.07 -18.39
C GLY A 144 18.96 1.83 -18.03
N ARG A 145 18.34 0.81 -17.43
CA ARG A 145 19.04 -0.45 -17.11
C ARG A 145 19.42 -1.23 -18.36
N THR A 146 18.57 -1.28 -19.39
CA THR A 146 18.88 -1.98 -20.65
C THR A 146 19.98 -1.31 -21.46
N LEU A 147 20.15 0.01 -21.35
CA LEU A 147 21.20 0.77 -22.05
C LEU A 147 22.56 0.75 -21.32
N ALA A 148 22.59 0.30 -20.07
CA ALA A 148 23.80 0.20 -19.26
C ALA A 148 24.52 -1.17 -19.37
N TYR A 149 24.00 -2.08 -20.19
CA TYR A 149 24.62 -3.34 -20.61
C TYR A 149 24.96 -3.27 -22.09
#